data_AF-A0A7U9SUZ4-F1
#
_entry.id   AF-A0A7U9SUZ4-F1
#
_cell.length_a   1.000
_cell.length_b   1.000
_cell.length_c   1.000
_cell.angle_alpha   90.00
_cell.angle_beta   90.00
_cell.angle_gamma   90.00
#
_symmetry.space_group_name_H-M   'P 1'
#
loop_
_entity.id
_entity.type
_entity.pdbx_description
1 polymer ?
#
loop_
_entity_poly.entity_id
_entity_poly.type
_entity_poly.pdbx_seq_one_letter_code
_entity_poly.pdbx_strand_id
1 'polypeptide(L)'
;MRLKEKKTLSRIILVALGSCFITGCNTKSSVKQLPEREIVEQVDDNSEETIGSVLDVVGFKVYDAIEGFREYDVILKNNSNQTINTVSVNVQYLDENGNIVETSYPQVPVRVQHGQSIAIEGVLEEKDNIVAMTADYCSFYTENGEYVESSFESIPEPVSLKESGDTYFMDSEEFSNSPINHSVKLGESEDLLNLKNIQFNGDDGFGFISYGMVIQNDTEETINTITLDVIYLDVNGNISGTTYPQEGSNVAPGQSITIEGIDESGKYAYVTVDGYSYYTNEGEYVSGYFSEIPQAIVVGDITSGTNETNTSKVKEAYDKATNLTVNDLTKNSIGGYEYNGLSIVETDREWIANSLNDKGTVEAGALYRSMATQLEGYTFASYNSWKGSVVPVLFGFDKPEMKDELNPYIDNVKDYIVLDKPFKKVMDKLASLSCIEGTLNIDTGEYDFRITDLTQASKEMQITEEGLGYILAMINEYGATVEFVDNSYSCKMVNPKAE
;
A
#
# COMPACT_ATOMS: atom_id res chain seq x y z
N MET A 1 -59.88 2.88 5.12
CA MET A 1 -58.69 3.07 5.97
C MET A 1 -57.99 1.72 6.07
N ARG A 2 -57.06 1.44 5.13
CA ARG A 2 -56.22 0.23 5.08
C ARG A 2 -54.79 0.73 5.25
N LEU A 3 -54.15 0.43 6.37
CA LEU A 3 -52.71 0.62 6.52
C LEU A 3 -52.03 -0.69 6.13
N LYS A 4 -51.19 -0.61 5.10
CA LYS A 4 -50.26 -1.65 4.68
C LYS A 4 -49.08 -1.64 5.65
N GLU A 5 -48.80 -2.78 6.25
CA GLU A 5 -47.52 -3.08 6.90
C GLU A 5 -46.42 -3.08 5.82
N LYS A 6 -45.41 -2.21 6.00
CA LYS A 6 -44.10 -2.36 5.35
C LYS A 6 -43.22 -3.14 6.33
N LYS A 7 -42.88 -4.39 5.97
CA LYS A 7 -41.75 -5.10 6.55
C LYS A 7 -40.47 -4.45 6.00
N THR A 8 -39.72 -3.78 6.86
CA THR A 8 -38.32 -3.43 6.59
C THR A 8 -37.48 -4.52 7.25
N LEU A 9 -36.75 -5.28 6.44
CA LEU A 9 -35.68 -6.17 6.91
C LEU A 9 -34.62 -5.28 7.59
N SER A 10 -34.45 -5.44 8.90
CA SER A 10 -33.27 -4.91 9.60
C SER A 10 -32.05 -5.69 9.11
N ARG A 11 -31.10 -4.98 8.49
CA ARG A 11 -29.75 -5.48 8.26
C ARG A 11 -29.09 -5.65 9.64
N ILE A 12 -28.66 -6.86 9.93
CA ILE A 12 -27.77 -7.17 11.05
C ILE A 12 -26.39 -6.78 10.55
N ILE A 13 -25.80 -5.74 11.14
CA ILE A 13 -24.37 -5.43 11.01
C ILE A 13 -23.74 -5.98 12.29
N LEU A 14 -22.88 -6.98 12.11
CA LEU A 14 -22.12 -7.63 13.17
C LEU A 14 -20.81 -6.83 13.29
N VAL A 15 -20.77 -5.83 14.19
CA VAL A 15 -19.51 -5.18 14.57
C VAL A 15 -18.78 -6.18 15.46
N ALA A 16 -17.74 -6.81 14.92
CA ALA A 16 -16.85 -7.67 15.69
C ALA A 16 -15.93 -6.79 16.55
N LEU A 17 -16.42 -6.39 17.73
CA LEU A 17 -15.62 -5.78 18.78
C LEU A 17 -14.61 -6.81 19.33
N GLY A 18 -13.47 -6.92 18.66
CA GLY A 18 -12.30 -7.68 19.11
C GLY A 18 -11.45 -6.90 20.10
N SER A 19 -12.05 -6.37 21.18
CA SER A 19 -11.27 -5.83 22.30
C SER A 19 -11.11 -6.91 23.37
N CYS A 20 -9.97 -7.59 23.36
CA CYS A 20 -9.56 -8.45 24.46
C CYS A 20 -9.27 -7.59 25.70
N PHE A 21 -10.28 -7.39 26.54
CA PHE A 21 -10.10 -6.96 27.92
C PHE A 21 -9.36 -8.05 28.70
N ILE A 22 -8.02 -7.99 28.75
CA ILE A 22 -7.28 -8.64 29.84
C ILE A 22 -7.50 -7.79 31.10
N THR A 23 -8.68 -7.96 31.71
CA THR A 23 -8.89 -7.47 33.08
C THR A 23 -8.13 -8.39 34.02
N GLY A 24 -7.06 -7.86 34.61
CA GLY A 24 -6.32 -8.50 35.68
C GLY A 24 -7.24 -8.82 36.86
N CYS A 25 -7.70 -10.07 36.92
CA CYS A 25 -8.38 -10.61 38.08
C CYS A 25 -7.38 -11.41 38.90
N ASN A 26 -6.94 -10.79 39.99
CA ASN A 26 -6.17 -11.37 41.09
C ASN A 26 -6.72 -12.76 41.50
N THR A 27 -6.07 -13.84 41.06
CA THR A 27 -6.16 -15.13 41.76
C THR A 27 -4.78 -15.77 41.82
N LYS A 28 -4.32 -16.00 43.05
CA LYS A 28 -3.07 -16.67 43.38
C LYS A 28 -3.08 -18.08 42.78
N SER A 29 -2.25 -18.36 41.79
CA SER A 29 -1.79 -19.71 41.48
C SER A 29 -0.26 -19.74 41.46
N SER A 30 0.29 -20.72 42.15
CA SER A 30 1.71 -20.86 42.45
C SER A 30 2.48 -21.37 41.24
N VAL A 31 3.30 -20.53 40.63
CA VAL A 31 4.32 -20.93 39.65
C VAL A 31 5.45 -21.64 40.37
N LYS A 32 5.77 -22.88 39.96
CA LYS A 32 7.00 -23.57 40.38
C LYS A 32 8.15 -23.13 39.48
N GLN A 33 9.08 -22.36 40.04
CA GLN A 33 10.37 -22.04 39.41
C GLN A 33 11.25 -23.29 39.25
N LEU A 34 11.88 -23.43 38.08
CA LEU A 34 13.06 -24.28 37.85
C LEU A 34 14.34 -23.43 38.03
N PRO A 35 15.50 -24.05 38.33
CA PRO A 35 16.49 -23.50 39.25
C PRO A 35 17.45 -22.46 38.64
N GLU A 36 17.76 -21.44 39.45
CA GLU A 36 18.75 -20.39 39.22
C GLU A 36 20.15 -20.97 38.91
N ARG A 37 20.81 -20.43 37.88
CA ARG A 37 22.27 -20.52 37.70
C ARG A 37 22.89 -19.16 38.00
N GLU A 38 23.94 -19.19 38.82
CA GLU A 38 24.73 -18.04 39.27
C GLU A 38 25.24 -17.17 38.11
N ILE A 39 24.89 -15.87 38.15
CA ILE A 39 25.49 -14.84 37.31
C ILE A 39 26.80 -14.42 37.95
N VAL A 40 27.91 -14.64 37.25
CA VAL A 40 29.21 -14.03 37.57
C VAL A 40 29.22 -12.64 36.95
N GLU A 41 29.23 -11.60 37.79
CA GLU A 41 29.47 -10.22 37.35
C GLU A 41 30.86 -10.12 36.69
N GLN A 42 30.89 -9.77 35.42
CA GLN A 42 32.02 -9.06 34.83
C GLN A 42 31.54 -7.70 34.35
N VAL A 43 32.02 -6.68 35.04
CA VAL A 43 32.01 -5.28 34.63
C VAL A 43 33.02 -5.13 33.50
N ASP A 44 32.62 -4.55 32.37
CA ASP A 44 33.55 -3.83 31.50
C ASP A 44 32.93 -2.57 30.91
N ASP A 45 33.83 -1.62 30.66
CA ASP A 45 33.71 -0.17 30.63
C ASP A 45 33.16 0.38 29.30
N ASN A 46 32.24 1.34 29.41
CA ASN A 46 32.04 2.53 28.57
C ASN A 46 32.26 2.48 27.04
N SER A 47 31.14 2.44 26.32
CA SER A 47 30.81 3.45 25.29
C SER A 47 29.29 3.60 25.21
N GLU A 48 28.74 4.73 25.68
CA GLU A 48 27.37 5.12 25.34
C GLU A 48 27.34 5.46 23.84
N GLU A 49 27.25 4.43 23.00
CA GLU A 49 26.55 4.58 21.73
C GLU A 49 25.10 4.91 22.08
N THR A 50 24.59 6.01 21.53
CA THR A 50 23.17 6.32 21.55
C THR A 50 22.48 5.19 20.80
N ILE A 51 22.02 4.17 21.52
CA ILE A 51 21.18 3.12 20.95
C ILE A 51 19.93 3.86 20.47
N GLY A 52 19.76 3.95 19.15
CA GLY A 52 18.58 4.59 18.60
C GLY A 52 17.30 3.89 19.06
N SER A 53 16.14 4.55 18.95
CA SER A 53 14.88 3.95 19.40
C SER A 53 14.65 2.57 18.77
N VAL A 54 14.29 1.59 19.60
CA VAL A 54 14.05 0.20 19.16
C VAL A 54 12.88 0.13 18.17
N LEU A 55 11.87 0.97 18.40
CA LEU A 55 10.73 1.17 17.52
C LEU A 55 10.62 2.65 17.19
N ASP A 56 10.40 2.95 15.91
CA ASP A 56 10.08 4.31 15.45
C ASP A 56 8.65 4.40 14.96
N VAL A 57 7.99 5.53 15.24
CA VAL A 57 6.71 5.86 14.61
C VAL A 57 6.98 6.34 13.20
N VAL A 58 6.55 5.56 12.21
CA VAL A 58 6.74 5.89 10.78
C VAL A 58 5.50 6.53 10.16
N GLY A 59 4.35 6.42 10.80
CA GLY A 59 3.15 7.11 10.36
C GLY A 59 1.91 6.83 11.22
N PHE A 60 0.85 7.52 10.85
CA PHE A 60 -0.50 7.37 11.39
C PHE A 60 -1.50 7.26 10.24
N LYS A 61 -2.54 6.47 10.44
CA LYS A 61 -3.74 6.48 9.59
C LYS A 61 -4.95 6.81 10.44
N VAL A 62 -5.83 7.67 9.94
CA VAL A 62 -7.09 8.00 10.59
C VAL A 62 -8.21 7.67 9.62
N TYR A 63 -9.12 6.80 10.05
CA TYR A 63 -10.24 6.36 9.23
C TYR A 63 -11.47 7.24 9.45
N ASP A 64 -12.45 7.09 8.55
CA ASP A 64 -13.72 7.79 8.69
C ASP A 64 -14.43 7.35 9.98
N ALA A 65 -15.09 8.29 10.65
CA ALA A 65 -15.83 7.99 11.86
C ALA A 65 -17.10 7.20 11.55
N ILE A 66 -17.31 6.10 12.27
CA ILE A 66 -18.47 5.22 12.16
C ILE A 66 -19.18 5.19 13.52
N GLU A 67 -20.45 5.58 13.52
CA GLU A 67 -21.31 5.55 14.71
C GLU A 67 -20.75 6.29 15.96
N GLY A 68 -19.97 7.34 15.74
CA GLY A 68 -19.36 8.14 16.82
C GLY A 68 -18.06 7.55 17.37
N PHE A 69 -17.48 6.57 16.68
CA PHE A 69 -16.15 6.06 16.94
C PHE A 69 -15.24 6.37 15.76
N ARG A 70 -13.97 6.65 16.08
CA ARG A 70 -12.91 6.89 15.12
C ARG A 70 -11.86 5.82 15.27
N GLU A 71 -11.61 5.10 14.19
CA GLU A 71 -10.55 4.13 14.08
C GLU A 71 -9.27 4.81 13.58
N TYR A 72 -8.13 4.30 14.03
CA TYR A 72 -6.83 4.79 13.60
C TYR A 72 -5.78 3.68 13.70
N ASP A 73 -4.69 3.85 12.94
CA ASP A 73 -3.48 3.03 13.09
C ASP A 73 -2.31 3.88 13.52
N VAL A 74 -1.49 3.35 14.43
CA VAL A 74 -0.12 3.83 14.67
C VAL A 74 0.85 2.85 14.02
N ILE A 75 1.65 3.33 13.07
CA ILE A 75 2.57 2.48 12.32
C ILE A 75 3.95 2.58 12.95
N LEU A 76 4.46 1.45 13.44
CA LEU A 76 5.77 1.34 14.09
C LEU A 76 6.72 0.49 13.24
N LYS A 77 7.98 0.91 13.10
CA LYS A 77 9.04 0.13 12.46
C LYS A 77 10.00 -0.43 13.50
N ASN A 78 10.26 -1.74 13.47
CA ASN A 78 11.26 -2.35 14.34
C ASN A 78 12.67 -2.11 13.78
N ASN A 79 13.43 -1.23 14.42
CA ASN A 79 14.81 -0.95 14.05
C ASN A 79 15.82 -1.77 14.84
N SER A 80 15.39 -2.53 15.86
CA SER A 80 16.29 -3.41 16.59
C SER A 80 16.76 -4.58 15.73
N ASN A 81 17.93 -5.11 16.04
CA ASN A 81 18.53 -6.26 15.36
C ASN A 81 17.91 -7.61 15.75
N GLN A 82 16.75 -7.61 16.43
CA GLN A 82 16.07 -8.81 16.92
C GLN A 82 14.58 -8.78 16.57
N THR A 83 13.98 -9.96 16.51
CA THR A 83 12.52 -10.08 16.47
C THR A 83 11.97 -9.70 17.84
N ILE A 84 10.98 -8.80 17.84
CA ILE A 84 10.20 -8.45 19.02
C ILE A 84 8.82 -9.07 18.90
N ASN A 85 8.09 -9.18 20.01
CA ASN A 85 6.71 -9.63 19.98
C ASN A 85 5.84 -8.83 20.94
N THR A 86 4.52 -8.87 20.72
CA THR A 86 3.55 -8.23 21.61
C THR A 86 3.82 -6.74 21.78
N VAL A 87 3.60 -5.98 20.71
CA VAL A 87 3.88 -4.54 20.69
C VAL A 87 2.66 -3.76 21.21
N SER A 88 2.90 -2.82 22.11
CA SER A 88 1.92 -1.84 22.57
C SER A 88 2.47 -0.43 22.40
N VAL A 89 1.57 0.52 22.14
CA VAL A 89 1.92 1.94 21.99
C VAL A 89 1.05 2.77 22.91
N ASN A 90 1.65 3.74 23.59
CA ASN A 90 0.87 4.77 24.26
C ASN A 90 0.45 5.83 23.25
N VAL A 91 -0.86 6.01 23.11
CA VAL A 91 -1.45 7.05 22.28
C VAL A 91 -2.01 8.13 23.19
N GLN A 92 -1.59 9.37 22.97
CA GLN A 92 -2.06 10.55 23.67
C GLN A 92 -3.07 11.30 22.81
N TYR A 93 -4.24 11.58 23.37
CA TYR A 93 -5.28 12.38 22.72
C TYR A 93 -5.24 13.82 23.22
N LEU A 94 -5.23 14.76 22.29
CA LEU A 94 -4.92 16.16 22.56
C LEU A 94 -6.11 17.08 22.30
N ASP A 95 -6.23 18.15 23.10
CA ASP A 95 -7.15 19.27 22.86
C ASP A 95 -6.59 20.29 21.86
N GLU A 96 -7.36 21.35 21.55
CA GLU A 96 -6.96 22.43 20.63
C GLU A 96 -5.71 23.22 21.06
N ASN A 97 -5.31 23.10 22.33
CA ASN A 97 -4.10 23.73 22.87
C ASN A 97 -2.92 22.76 22.97
N GLY A 98 -3.09 21.50 22.54
CA GLY A 98 -2.09 20.45 22.65
C GLY A 98 -1.98 19.82 24.05
N ASN A 99 -2.96 20.03 24.94
CA ASN A 99 -2.97 19.37 26.23
C ASN A 99 -3.51 17.94 26.10
N ILE A 100 -2.90 17.01 26.84
CA ILE A 100 -3.38 15.63 26.92
C ILE A 100 -4.74 15.62 27.65
N VAL A 101 -5.76 15.12 26.95
CA VAL A 101 -7.12 14.90 27.45
C VAL A 101 -7.25 13.49 28.02
N GLU A 102 -6.74 12.50 27.28
CA GLU A 102 -6.87 11.08 27.57
C GLU A 102 -5.71 10.31 26.91
N THR A 103 -5.47 9.07 27.34
CA THR A 103 -4.50 8.17 26.72
C THR A 103 -5.08 6.78 26.53
N SER A 104 -4.65 6.07 25.49
CA SER A 104 -4.95 4.65 25.29
C SER A 104 -3.70 3.83 25.02
N TYR A 105 -3.85 2.51 25.12
CA TYR A 105 -2.76 1.53 25.04
C TYR A 105 -3.14 0.35 24.14
N PRO A 106 -3.35 0.55 22.83
CA PRO A 106 -3.57 -0.56 21.92
C PRO A 106 -2.35 -1.50 21.92
N GLN A 107 -2.61 -2.79 21.70
CA GLN A 107 -1.62 -3.86 21.80
C GLN A 107 -1.90 -4.96 20.79
N VAL A 108 -0.85 -5.48 20.16
CA VAL A 108 -0.93 -6.56 19.16
C VAL A 108 0.09 -7.66 19.49
N PRO A 109 -0.36 -8.87 19.92
CA PRO A 109 0.48 -10.04 20.24
C PRO A 109 1.03 -10.78 19.01
N VAL A 110 1.85 -10.12 18.18
CA VAL A 110 2.51 -10.76 17.02
C VAL A 110 4.01 -10.47 17.00
N ARG A 111 4.78 -11.32 16.31
CA ARG A 111 6.21 -11.13 16.06
C ARG A 111 6.43 -10.10 14.96
N VAL A 112 7.32 -9.14 15.23
CA VAL A 112 7.75 -8.09 14.29
C VAL A 112 9.24 -8.20 14.09
N GLN A 113 9.66 -8.48 12.87
CA GLN A 113 11.07 -8.72 12.53
C GLN A 113 11.86 -7.41 12.38
N HIS A 114 13.19 -7.49 12.43
CA HIS A 114 14.07 -6.35 12.13
C HIS A 114 13.75 -5.76 10.75
N GLY A 115 13.53 -4.45 10.69
CA GLY A 115 13.20 -3.70 9.48
C GLY A 115 11.73 -3.77 9.06
N GLN A 116 10.92 -4.63 9.69
CA GLN A 116 9.50 -4.77 9.39
C GLN A 116 8.69 -3.69 10.14
N SER A 117 7.65 -3.17 9.48
CA SER A 117 6.67 -2.28 10.11
C SER A 117 5.39 -3.02 10.52
N ILE A 118 4.72 -2.50 11.55
CA ILE A 118 3.43 -2.98 12.05
C ILE A 118 2.47 -1.81 12.26
N ALA A 119 1.24 -1.96 11.78
CA ALA A 119 0.11 -1.10 12.13
C ALA A 119 -0.55 -1.59 13.41
N ILE A 120 -0.63 -0.73 14.42
CA ILE A 120 -1.34 -0.97 15.68
C ILE A 120 -2.66 -0.21 15.64
N GLU A 121 -3.74 -0.97 15.50
CA GLU A 121 -5.11 -0.44 15.44
C GLU A 121 -5.58 0.04 16.82
N GLY A 122 -6.22 1.20 16.84
CA GLY A 122 -6.90 1.74 18.01
C GLY A 122 -8.25 2.35 17.65
N VAL A 123 -9.12 2.44 18.65
CA VAL A 123 -10.47 3.00 18.52
C VAL A 123 -10.68 4.06 19.58
N LEU A 124 -11.18 5.22 19.17
CA LEU A 124 -11.52 6.34 20.04
C LEU A 124 -13.01 6.68 19.91
N GLU A 125 -13.71 6.82 21.03
CA GLU A 125 -15.03 7.45 21.05
C GLU A 125 -14.89 8.96 20.77
N GLU A 126 -15.61 9.48 19.78
CA GLU A 126 -15.52 10.90 19.39
C GLU A 126 -15.99 11.81 20.52
N LYS A 127 -15.11 12.72 20.96
CA LYS A 127 -15.40 13.74 21.96
C LYS A 127 -15.01 15.11 21.40
N ASP A 128 -15.89 16.09 21.55
CA ASP A 128 -15.69 17.45 21.02
C ASP A 128 -14.39 18.14 21.49
N ASN A 129 -13.85 17.71 22.63
CA ASN A 129 -12.63 18.27 23.21
C ASN A 129 -11.34 17.56 22.78
N ILE A 130 -11.42 16.50 21.97
CA ILE A 130 -10.27 15.81 21.38
C ILE A 130 -10.18 16.19 19.91
N VAL A 131 -9.00 16.65 19.47
CA VAL A 131 -8.80 17.15 18.10
C VAL A 131 -7.63 16.51 17.38
N ALA A 132 -6.67 15.95 18.11
CA ALA A 132 -5.46 15.35 17.56
C ALA A 132 -4.97 14.20 18.42
N MET A 133 -4.05 13.41 17.88
CA MET A 133 -3.32 12.38 18.61
C MET A 133 -1.83 12.40 18.31
N THR A 134 -1.03 11.86 19.23
CA THR A 134 0.38 11.52 19.02
C THR A 134 0.73 10.27 19.85
N ALA A 135 1.97 9.79 19.76
CA ALA A 135 2.48 8.68 20.54
C ALA A 135 3.80 9.08 21.22
N ASP A 136 4.01 8.68 22.47
CA ASP A 136 5.17 9.10 23.28
C ASP A 136 6.13 7.95 23.64
N TYR A 137 5.61 6.76 23.91
CA TYR A 137 6.40 5.55 24.13
C TYR A 137 5.67 4.29 23.64
N CYS A 138 6.45 3.21 23.56
CA CYS A 138 5.97 1.88 23.25
C CYS A 138 6.51 0.87 24.25
N SER A 139 5.89 -0.30 24.28
CA SER A 139 6.43 -1.47 24.98
C SER A 139 6.30 -2.71 24.12
N PHE A 140 7.19 -3.67 24.36
CA PHE A 140 7.23 -4.94 23.64
C PHE A 140 7.92 -6.00 24.49
N TYR A 141 7.83 -7.25 24.04
CA TYR A 141 8.58 -8.35 24.59
C TYR A 141 9.70 -8.74 23.62
N THR A 142 10.88 -9.02 24.16
CA THR A 142 11.96 -9.63 23.37
C THR A 142 11.61 -11.08 23.00
N GLU A 143 12.37 -11.68 22.09
CA GLU A 143 12.25 -13.11 21.76
C GLU A 143 12.40 -14.01 23.00
N ASN A 144 13.17 -13.57 24.01
CA ASN A 144 13.35 -14.30 25.27
C ASN A 144 12.24 -14.05 26.30
N GLY A 145 11.20 -13.27 25.95
CA GLY A 145 10.08 -12.95 26.82
C GLY A 145 10.37 -11.86 27.86
N GLU A 146 11.42 -11.05 27.67
CA GLU A 146 11.70 -9.91 28.54
C GLU A 146 10.84 -8.71 28.12
N TYR A 147 10.12 -8.12 29.07
CA TYR A 147 9.35 -6.90 28.84
C TYR A 147 10.28 -5.68 28.76
N VAL A 148 10.14 -4.90 27.71
CA VAL A 148 10.90 -3.68 27.46
C VAL A 148 9.93 -2.52 27.21
N GLU A 149 10.22 -1.38 27.80
CA GLU A 149 9.54 -0.10 27.54
C GLU A 149 10.55 0.85 26.91
N SER A 150 10.18 1.52 25.83
CA SER A 150 11.04 2.42 25.07
C SER A 150 10.29 3.70 24.72
N SER A 151 10.83 4.84 25.14
CA SER A 151 10.39 6.13 24.63
C SER A 151 10.90 6.35 23.20
N PHE A 152 10.16 7.11 22.41
CA PHE A 152 10.63 7.53 21.08
C PHE A 152 11.72 8.62 21.22
N GLU A 153 12.70 8.64 20.32
CA GLU A 153 13.75 9.68 20.31
C GLU A 153 13.18 11.10 20.23
N SER A 154 12.10 11.25 19.46
CA SER A 154 11.30 12.46 19.38
C SER A 154 9.83 12.11 19.33
N ILE A 155 9.01 12.84 20.08
CA ILE A 155 7.56 12.72 19.99
C ILE A 155 7.13 13.16 18.58
N PRO A 156 6.44 12.32 17.81
CA PRO A 156 5.97 12.67 16.47
C PRO A 156 5.03 13.88 16.50
N GLU A 157 4.99 14.62 15.39
CA GLU A 157 4.03 15.70 15.25
C GLU A 157 2.59 15.16 15.40
N PRO A 158 1.74 15.83 16.19
CA PRO A 158 0.36 15.38 16.36
C PRO A 158 -0.42 15.40 15.04
N VAL A 159 -1.20 14.35 14.81
CA VAL A 159 -2.07 14.23 13.63
C VAL A 159 -3.51 14.54 14.00
N SER A 160 -4.24 15.15 13.06
CA SER A 160 -5.65 15.51 13.25
C SER A 160 -6.51 14.27 13.38
N LEU A 161 -7.38 14.25 14.39
CA LEU A 161 -8.46 13.27 14.55
C LEU A 161 -9.80 13.83 14.07
N LYS A 162 -9.84 14.98 13.37
CA LYS A 162 -11.10 15.53 12.85
C LYS A 162 -11.40 15.07 11.43
N GLU A 163 -10.37 14.74 10.66
CA GLU A 163 -10.45 14.35 9.25
C GLU A 163 -9.81 12.98 9.08
N SER A 164 -10.30 12.19 8.12
CA SER A 164 -9.63 10.95 7.72
C SER A 164 -8.44 11.28 6.83
N GLY A 165 -7.44 10.41 6.86
CA GLY A 165 -6.24 10.56 6.06
C GLY A 165 -5.02 9.89 6.68
N ASP A 166 -3.95 9.89 5.90
CA ASP A 166 -2.70 9.22 6.23
C ASP A 166 -1.59 10.26 6.40
N THR A 167 -0.76 10.08 7.42
CA THR A 167 0.44 10.89 7.65
C THR A 167 1.63 9.97 7.81
N TYR A 168 2.62 10.12 6.93
CA TYR A 168 3.85 9.34 6.96
C TYR A 168 5.04 10.25 7.21
N PHE A 169 5.90 9.83 8.13
CA PHE A 169 7.17 10.51 8.45
C PHE A 169 8.36 9.86 7.73
N MET A 170 8.14 8.65 7.20
CA MET A 170 9.11 7.88 6.43
C MET A 170 8.39 7.15 5.29
N ASP A 171 9.08 6.96 4.17
CA ASP A 171 8.56 6.17 3.06
C ASP A 171 8.41 4.69 3.48
N SER A 172 7.33 4.05 3.01
CA SER A 172 7.16 2.61 3.19
C SER A 172 8.19 1.85 2.36
N GLU A 173 9.02 1.05 3.02
CA GLU A 173 10.03 0.23 2.38
C GLU A 173 9.54 -1.22 2.23
N GLU A 174 9.97 -1.87 1.14
CA GLU A 174 9.75 -3.29 0.94
C GLU A 174 10.49 -4.11 2.01
N PHE A 175 9.74 -4.93 2.73
CA PHE A 175 10.30 -5.86 3.70
C PHE A 175 10.73 -7.15 3.00
N SER A 176 12.02 -7.22 2.66
CA SER A 176 12.60 -8.32 1.88
C SER A 176 12.47 -9.71 2.51
N ASN A 177 12.43 -9.83 3.85
CA ASN A 177 12.27 -11.10 4.56
C ASN A 177 10.79 -11.42 4.87
N SER A 178 9.92 -11.18 3.88
CA SER A 178 8.47 -11.29 3.99
C SER A 178 7.94 -12.68 3.61
N PRO A 179 6.87 -13.17 4.27
CA PRO A 179 6.25 -14.43 3.95
C PRO A 179 5.45 -14.42 2.61
N ILE A 180 5.47 -13.33 1.84
CA ILE A 180 4.74 -13.23 0.56
C ILE A 180 5.20 -14.28 -0.46
N ASN A 181 6.52 -14.40 -0.65
CA ASN A 181 7.09 -15.22 -1.73
C ASN A 181 7.60 -16.59 -1.28
N HIS A 182 7.81 -16.76 0.03
CA HIS A 182 8.34 -17.96 0.65
C HIS A 182 7.97 -17.95 2.13
N SER A 183 8.05 -19.08 2.81
CA SER A 183 7.88 -19.10 4.26
C SER A 183 9.10 -18.56 5.00
N VAL A 184 8.90 -18.02 6.19
CA VAL A 184 9.95 -17.39 7.01
C VAL A 184 10.21 -18.23 8.26
N LYS A 185 11.39 -18.82 8.36
CA LYS A 185 11.79 -19.62 9.52
C LYS A 185 12.28 -18.73 10.66
N LEU A 186 11.65 -18.84 11.83
CA LEU A 186 11.96 -18.03 13.01
C LEU A 186 12.42 -18.87 14.22
N GLY A 187 12.25 -20.18 14.21
CA GLY A 187 12.66 -21.06 15.32
C GLY A 187 13.09 -22.47 14.87
N GLU A 188 13.60 -23.25 15.82
CA GLU A 188 13.97 -24.66 15.63
C GLU A 188 13.14 -25.64 16.47
N SER A 189 12.15 -25.16 17.22
CA SER A 189 11.28 -25.99 18.07
C SER A 189 10.24 -26.76 17.25
N GLU A 190 9.85 -27.94 17.75
CA GLU A 190 8.68 -28.64 17.23
C GLU A 190 7.40 -27.87 17.60
N ASP A 191 6.56 -27.61 16.61
CA ASP A 191 5.29 -26.90 16.82
C ASP A 191 4.25 -27.84 17.42
N LEU A 192 3.53 -27.36 18.45
CA LEU A 192 2.47 -28.13 19.09
C LEU A 192 1.20 -28.21 18.22
N LEU A 193 1.00 -27.19 17.39
CA LEU A 193 -0.01 -27.16 16.34
C LEU A 193 0.69 -27.04 14.99
N ASN A 194 0.14 -27.68 13.97
CA ASN A 194 0.74 -27.70 12.66
C ASN A 194 -0.26 -27.19 11.60
N LEU A 195 0.10 -26.10 10.93
CA LEU A 195 -0.67 -25.59 9.81
C LEU A 195 -0.44 -26.46 8.57
N LYS A 196 -1.51 -27.12 8.11
CA LYS A 196 -1.49 -27.95 6.91
C LYS A 196 -1.78 -27.17 5.64
N ASN A 197 -2.61 -26.14 5.72
CA ASN A 197 -3.04 -25.37 4.56
C ASN A 197 -3.63 -24.02 4.97
N ILE A 198 -3.42 -23.01 4.13
CA ILE A 198 -4.18 -21.75 4.13
C ILE A 198 -4.90 -21.69 2.78
N GLN A 199 -6.22 -21.46 2.79
CA GLN A 199 -7.02 -21.38 1.58
C GLN A 199 -7.86 -20.12 1.56
N PHE A 200 -7.89 -19.47 0.39
CA PHE A 200 -8.85 -18.40 0.11
C PHE A 200 -10.20 -19.03 -0.21
N ASN A 201 -11.23 -18.65 0.53
CA ASN A 201 -12.59 -19.18 0.36
C ASN A 201 -13.45 -18.31 -0.57
N GLY A 202 -13.01 -17.10 -0.90
CA GLY A 202 -13.68 -16.18 -1.82
C GLY A 202 -14.09 -14.85 -1.18
N ASP A 203 -14.52 -13.92 -2.05
CA ASP A 203 -15.28 -12.72 -1.67
C ASP A 203 -16.77 -13.09 -1.62
N ASP A 204 -17.45 -12.77 -0.51
CA ASP A 204 -18.85 -13.11 -0.30
C ASP A 204 -19.83 -12.22 -1.10
N GLY A 205 -19.31 -11.20 -1.80
CA GLY A 205 -20.04 -10.23 -2.59
C GLY A 205 -20.69 -9.12 -1.76
N PHE A 206 -20.41 -9.07 -0.46
CA PHE A 206 -20.91 -8.06 0.47
C PHE A 206 -19.80 -7.18 1.04
N GLY A 207 -18.60 -7.24 0.46
CA GLY A 207 -17.44 -6.47 0.88
C GLY A 207 -16.59 -7.18 1.92
N PHE A 208 -16.71 -8.51 2.05
CA PHE A 208 -15.87 -9.31 2.93
C PHE A 208 -15.13 -10.41 2.18
N ILE A 209 -13.91 -10.66 2.62
CA ILE A 209 -13.08 -11.80 2.22
C ILE A 209 -13.18 -12.89 3.27
N SER A 210 -13.17 -14.15 2.84
CA SER A 210 -13.08 -15.31 3.73
C SER A 210 -11.88 -16.16 3.39
N TYR A 211 -11.23 -16.68 4.42
CA TYR A 211 -10.15 -17.65 4.32
C TYR A 211 -10.30 -18.75 5.37
N GLY A 212 -9.68 -19.89 5.12
CA GLY A 212 -9.67 -21.05 6.02
C GLY A 212 -8.25 -21.51 6.29
N MET A 213 -7.96 -21.82 7.56
CA MET A 213 -6.67 -22.36 8.00
C MET A 213 -6.88 -23.76 8.57
N VAL A 214 -6.23 -24.77 7.98
CA VAL A 214 -6.34 -26.16 8.42
C VAL A 214 -5.24 -26.46 9.43
N ILE A 215 -5.61 -26.59 10.70
CA ILE A 215 -4.71 -26.81 11.82
C ILE A 215 -4.81 -28.25 12.29
N GLN A 216 -3.68 -28.95 12.43
CA GLN A 216 -3.58 -30.25 13.07
C GLN A 216 -3.11 -30.09 14.51
N ASN A 217 -3.76 -30.80 15.43
CA ASN A 217 -3.29 -30.93 16.80
C ASN A 217 -2.16 -31.97 16.87
N ASP A 218 -0.92 -31.53 17.09
CA ASP A 218 0.25 -32.41 17.24
C ASP A 218 0.63 -32.63 18.71
N THR A 219 -0.18 -32.13 19.66
CA THR A 219 -0.03 -32.43 21.09
C THR A 219 -0.42 -33.88 21.42
N GLU A 220 -0.03 -34.34 22.61
CA GLU A 220 -0.39 -35.68 23.11
C GLU A 220 -1.83 -35.76 23.67
N GLU A 221 -2.54 -34.63 23.80
CA GLU A 221 -3.86 -34.57 24.41
C GLU A 221 -4.94 -33.93 23.51
N THR A 222 -6.21 -34.07 23.90
CA THR A 222 -7.28 -33.34 23.21
C THR A 222 -7.29 -31.91 23.70
N ILE A 223 -7.29 -30.98 22.75
CA ILE A 223 -7.37 -29.53 22.99
C ILE A 223 -8.72 -29.02 22.52
N ASN A 224 -9.08 -27.81 22.94
CA ASN A 224 -10.28 -27.14 22.47
C ASN A 224 -10.05 -25.64 22.35
N THR A 225 -10.98 -24.95 21.68
CA THR A 225 -10.98 -23.49 21.62
C THR A 225 -9.66 -22.96 21.09
N ILE A 226 -9.34 -23.36 19.86
CA ILE A 226 -8.11 -22.94 19.19
C ILE A 226 -8.35 -21.54 18.62
N THR A 227 -7.46 -20.61 18.94
CA THR A 227 -7.41 -19.26 18.38
C THR A 227 -6.11 -19.11 17.61
N LEU A 228 -6.14 -18.45 16.46
CA LEU A 228 -4.97 -18.19 15.63
C LEU A 228 -4.62 -16.71 15.66
N ASP A 229 -3.33 -16.40 15.77
CA ASP A 229 -2.82 -15.04 15.62
C ASP A 229 -2.55 -14.80 14.14
N VAL A 230 -3.59 -14.34 13.44
CA VAL A 230 -3.56 -14.11 12.00
C VAL A 230 -3.01 -12.71 11.73
N ILE A 231 -2.05 -12.64 10.80
CA ILE A 231 -1.46 -11.38 10.35
C ILE A 231 -1.90 -11.07 8.93
N TYR A 232 -2.28 -9.81 8.72
CA TYR A 232 -2.50 -9.24 7.41
C TYR A 232 -1.30 -8.44 6.98
N LEU A 233 -0.93 -8.56 5.71
CA LEU A 233 0.20 -7.87 5.14
C LEU A 233 -0.22 -6.91 4.04
N ASP A 234 0.47 -5.78 3.98
CA ASP A 234 0.47 -4.91 2.80
C ASP A 234 1.30 -5.54 1.66
N VAL A 235 1.36 -4.89 0.50
CA VAL A 235 2.12 -5.45 -0.64
C VAL A 235 3.62 -5.44 -0.44
N ASN A 236 4.11 -4.63 0.51
CA ASN A 236 5.51 -4.52 0.87
C ASN A 236 5.92 -5.57 1.92
N GLY A 237 4.98 -6.38 2.43
CA GLY A 237 5.25 -7.39 3.46
C GLY A 237 5.29 -6.84 4.88
N ASN A 238 4.83 -5.61 5.11
CA ASN A 238 4.65 -5.06 6.45
C ASN A 238 3.30 -5.50 7.02
N ILE A 239 3.22 -5.62 8.34
CA ILE A 239 2.00 -6.03 9.04
C ILE A 239 1.03 -4.85 9.03
N SER A 240 -0.06 -4.98 8.28
CA SER A 240 -1.08 -3.94 8.11
C SER A 240 -2.27 -4.11 9.05
N GLY A 241 -2.38 -5.26 9.70
CA GLY A 241 -3.47 -5.56 10.63
C GLY A 241 -3.35 -6.98 11.18
N THR A 242 -4.17 -7.29 12.18
CA THR A 242 -4.21 -8.63 12.80
C THR A 242 -5.64 -9.02 13.17
N THR A 243 -5.92 -10.31 13.28
CA THR A 243 -7.20 -10.81 13.79
C THR A 243 -7.02 -12.15 14.50
N TYR A 244 -8.03 -12.56 15.26
CA TYR A 244 -7.97 -13.70 16.18
C TYR A 244 -9.14 -14.66 15.97
N PRO A 245 -9.28 -15.30 14.79
CA PRO A 245 -10.35 -16.25 14.55
C PRO A 245 -10.20 -17.46 15.47
N GLN A 246 -11.34 -17.92 15.99
CA GLN A 246 -11.39 -18.91 17.06
C GLN A 246 -12.44 -19.99 16.75
N GLU A 247 -12.11 -21.24 17.05
CA GLU A 247 -13.02 -22.38 16.91
C GLU A 247 -13.08 -23.20 18.21
N GLY A 248 -14.27 -23.25 18.82
CA GLY A 248 -14.56 -23.84 20.14
C GLY A 248 -14.65 -25.37 20.18
N SER A 249 -14.21 -26.06 19.14
CA SER A 249 -14.37 -27.50 18.99
C SER A 249 -13.24 -28.29 19.67
N ASN A 250 -13.55 -29.50 20.16
CA ASN A 250 -12.54 -30.43 20.66
C ASN A 250 -11.78 -31.08 19.50
N VAL A 251 -10.45 -31.07 19.55
CA VAL A 251 -9.57 -31.61 18.51
C VAL A 251 -8.63 -32.63 19.15
N ALA A 252 -8.79 -33.91 18.80
CA ALA A 252 -7.96 -34.99 19.33
C ALA A 252 -6.53 -34.97 18.73
N PRO A 253 -5.53 -35.62 19.37
CA PRO A 253 -4.20 -35.79 18.80
C PRO A 253 -4.23 -36.35 17.37
N GLY A 254 -3.51 -35.70 16.46
CA GLY A 254 -3.45 -36.02 15.03
C GLY A 254 -4.70 -35.65 14.22
N GLN A 255 -5.73 -35.07 14.84
CA GLN A 255 -6.92 -34.58 14.15
C GLN A 255 -6.68 -33.16 13.64
N SER A 256 -7.28 -32.84 12.49
CA SER A 256 -7.28 -31.48 11.95
C SER A 256 -8.65 -30.81 12.08
N ILE A 257 -8.63 -29.48 12.16
CA ILE A 257 -9.80 -28.60 12.13
C ILE A 257 -9.54 -27.44 11.17
N THR A 258 -10.61 -26.89 10.58
CA THR A 258 -10.53 -25.65 9.80
C THR A 258 -11.02 -24.50 10.66
N ILE A 259 -10.20 -23.47 10.78
CA ILE A 259 -10.54 -22.22 11.45
C ILE A 259 -10.75 -21.18 10.36
N GLU A 260 -11.94 -20.57 10.33
CA GLU A 260 -12.31 -19.59 9.31
C GLU A 260 -12.08 -18.17 9.84
N GLY A 261 -11.52 -17.33 8.98
CA GLY A 261 -11.43 -15.89 9.22
C GLY A 261 -12.23 -15.12 8.17
N ILE A 262 -12.70 -13.94 8.57
CA ILE A 262 -13.47 -13.02 7.74
C ILE A 262 -12.94 -11.62 8.00
N ASP A 263 -12.72 -10.86 6.93
CA ASP A 263 -12.33 -9.46 7.02
C ASP A 263 -12.86 -8.64 5.85
N GLU A 264 -12.64 -7.33 5.90
CA GLU A 264 -13.05 -6.39 4.85
C GLU A 264 -12.26 -6.61 3.55
N SER A 265 -12.99 -6.71 2.45
CA SER A 265 -12.42 -6.84 1.11
C SER A 265 -11.68 -5.55 0.72
N GLY A 266 -10.46 -5.70 0.21
CA GLY A 266 -9.63 -4.59 -0.28
C GLY A 266 -8.77 -3.87 0.78
N LYS A 267 -8.93 -4.17 2.07
CA LYS A 267 -8.13 -3.56 3.17
C LYS A 267 -6.70 -4.09 3.23
N TYR A 268 -6.49 -5.37 2.89
CA TYR A 268 -5.21 -6.07 3.04
C TYR A 268 -4.84 -6.84 1.77
N ALA A 269 -3.55 -7.00 1.48
CA ALA A 269 -3.11 -7.72 0.28
C ALA A 269 -2.97 -9.23 0.53
N TYR A 270 -2.34 -9.60 1.64
CA TYR A 270 -2.05 -10.99 1.97
C TYR A 270 -2.49 -11.34 3.39
N VAL A 271 -2.70 -12.64 3.62
CA VAL A 271 -2.92 -13.21 4.96
C VAL A 271 -1.94 -14.35 5.22
N THR A 272 -1.46 -14.44 6.45
CA THR A 272 -0.78 -15.62 6.99
C THR A 272 -1.01 -15.72 8.49
N VAL A 273 -0.35 -16.66 9.16
CA VAL A 273 -0.51 -16.88 10.61
C VAL A 273 0.86 -16.90 11.27
N ASP A 274 0.95 -16.30 12.46
CA ASP A 274 2.18 -16.18 13.23
C ASP A 274 2.18 -17.07 14.47
N GLY A 275 1.05 -17.11 15.17
CA GLY A 275 0.91 -17.80 16.45
C GLY A 275 -0.46 -18.43 16.67
N TYR A 276 -0.61 -18.99 17.85
CA TYR A 276 -1.83 -19.68 18.26
C TYR A 276 -1.99 -19.68 19.78
N SER A 277 -3.23 -19.90 20.20
CA SER A 277 -3.54 -20.35 21.54
C SER A 277 -4.63 -21.41 21.55
N TYR A 278 -4.70 -22.17 22.63
CA TYR A 278 -5.74 -23.18 22.85
C TYR A 278 -5.94 -23.43 24.34
N TYR A 279 -7.00 -24.16 24.66
CA TYR A 279 -7.24 -24.68 26.01
C TYR A 279 -7.05 -26.19 26.05
N THR A 280 -6.35 -26.67 27.07
CA THR A 280 -6.27 -28.11 27.37
C THR A 280 -7.63 -28.62 27.86
N ASN A 281 -7.80 -29.94 27.96
CA ASN A 281 -8.99 -30.54 28.57
C ASN A 281 -9.18 -30.12 30.05
N GLU A 282 -8.10 -29.75 30.73
CA GLU A 282 -8.12 -29.28 32.13
C GLU A 282 -8.45 -27.78 32.23
N GLY A 283 -8.58 -27.08 31.10
CA GLY A 283 -8.87 -25.66 31.03
C GLY A 283 -7.64 -24.76 31.20
N GLU A 284 -6.43 -25.31 31.06
CA GLU A 284 -5.20 -24.52 31.02
C GLU A 284 -5.08 -23.80 29.67
N TYR A 285 -4.79 -22.50 29.72
CA TYR A 285 -4.51 -21.70 28.53
C TYR A 285 -3.06 -21.87 28.11
N VAL A 286 -2.85 -22.26 26.86
CA VAL A 286 -1.53 -22.40 26.25
C VAL A 286 -1.48 -21.51 25.01
N SER A 287 -0.41 -20.73 24.88
CA SER A 287 -0.14 -19.93 23.69
C SER A 287 1.29 -20.15 23.21
N GLY A 288 1.52 -19.98 21.92
CA GLY A 288 2.84 -20.11 21.32
C GLY A 288 2.86 -19.54 19.90
N TYR A 289 4.06 -19.51 19.33
CA TYR A 289 4.27 -19.11 17.95
C TYR A 289 4.64 -20.32 17.11
N PHE A 290 4.31 -20.29 15.82
CA PHE A 290 4.84 -21.28 14.88
C PHE A 290 6.35 -21.06 14.69
N SER A 291 7.09 -22.15 14.56
CA SER A 291 8.52 -22.15 14.26
C SER A 291 8.84 -21.51 12.90
N GLU A 292 7.87 -21.50 12.01
CA GLU A 292 7.92 -20.94 10.66
C GLU A 292 6.63 -20.16 10.39
N ILE A 293 6.74 -18.90 9.96
CA ILE A 293 5.61 -18.15 9.41
C ILE A 293 5.38 -18.68 7.99
N PRO A 294 4.23 -19.32 7.72
CA PRO A 294 3.99 -19.96 6.44
C PRO A 294 3.85 -18.94 5.33
N GLN A 295 4.07 -19.38 4.09
CA GLN A 295 3.88 -18.52 2.93
C GLN A 295 2.45 -17.95 2.95
N ALA A 296 2.34 -16.64 2.82
CA ALA A 296 1.09 -15.93 2.80
C ALA A 296 0.29 -16.24 1.53
N ILE A 297 -1.03 -16.18 1.63
CA ILE A 297 -1.92 -16.24 0.47
C ILE A 297 -2.46 -14.86 0.15
N VAL A 298 -2.75 -14.64 -1.13
CA VAL A 298 -3.45 -13.44 -1.60
C VAL A 298 -4.90 -13.48 -1.10
N VAL A 299 -5.36 -12.41 -0.46
CA VAL A 299 -6.75 -12.29 0.02
C VAL A 299 -7.45 -11.02 -0.39
N GLY A 300 -6.70 -9.93 -0.57
CA GLY A 300 -7.24 -8.75 -1.23
C GLY A 300 -6.93 -8.78 -2.71
N ASP A 301 -7.39 -7.73 -3.36
CA ASP A 301 -6.77 -7.36 -4.60
C ASP A 301 -5.30 -6.99 -4.26
N ILE A 302 -4.32 -7.78 -4.70
CA ILE A 302 -2.90 -7.38 -4.65
C ILE A 302 -2.63 -6.13 -5.50
N THR A 303 -3.66 -5.65 -6.20
CA THR A 303 -3.71 -4.32 -6.77
C THR A 303 -4.14 -3.23 -5.77
N SER A 304 -4.41 -3.51 -4.49
CA SER A 304 -4.97 -2.54 -3.52
C SER A 304 -4.27 -2.42 -2.16
N GLY A 305 -3.09 -3.02 -1.96
CA GLY A 305 -2.31 -2.88 -0.71
C GLY A 305 -0.97 -2.14 -0.83
N THR A 306 -0.73 -1.44 -1.94
CA THR A 306 -0.24 -0.04 -2.10
C THR A 306 -0.32 0.23 -3.59
N ASN A 307 -1.52 0.31 -4.15
CA ASN A 307 -1.74 0.49 -5.58
C ASN A 307 -3.22 0.98 -5.71
N GLU A 308 -3.55 2.19 -6.18
CA GLU A 308 -3.97 2.33 -7.58
C GLU A 308 -3.37 1.18 -8.36
N THR A 309 -4.17 0.25 -8.91
CA THR A 309 -3.71 -0.75 -9.87
C THR A 309 -2.35 -0.35 -10.39
N ASN A 310 -1.24 -1.01 -10.02
CA ASN A 310 0.03 -0.70 -10.68
C ASN A 310 -0.01 -1.29 -12.11
N THR A 311 -1.12 -1.12 -12.84
CA THR A 311 -0.98 -0.26 -14.00
C THR A 311 -0.22 0.97 -13.54
N SER A 312 1.11 0.94 -13.67
CA SER A 312 1.95 2.13 -13.57
C SER A 312 1.13 3.35 -14.00
N LYS A 313 1.13 4.48 -13.29
CA LYS A 313 0.35 5.66 -13.73
C LYS A 313 0.60 5.99 -15.22
N VAL A 314 1.79 5.60 -15.70
CA VAL A 314 2.16 5.50 -17.11
C VAL A 314 1.26 4.57 -17.93
N LYS A 315 1.09 3.29 -17.53
CA LYS A 315 0.15 2.33 -18.15
C LYS A 315 -1.30 2.84 -18.10
N GLU A 316 -1.76 3.44 -17.01
CA GLU A 316 -3.11 4.00 -16.98
C GLU A 316 -3.29 5.12 -18.00
N ALA A 317 -2.35 6.06 -18.04
CA ALA A 317 -2.36 7.15 -19.02
C ALA A 317 -2.22 6.63 -20.46
N TYR A 318 -1.40 5.59 -20.66
CA TYR A 318 -1.27 4.88 -21.93
C TYR A 318 -2.60 4.23 -22.37
N ASP A 319 -3.26 3.48 -21.47
CA ASP A 319 -4.53 2.80 -21.74
C ASP A 319 -5.64 3.82 -22.00
N LYS A 320 -5.66 4.93 -21.23
CA LYS A 320 -6.58 6.05 -21.46
C LYS A 320 -6.37 6.65 -22.86
N ALA A 321 -5.13 6.97 -23.22
CA ALA A 321 -4.82 7.57 -24.52
C ALA A 321 -5.12 6.65 -25.71
N THR A 322 -4.85 5.35 -25.58
CA THR A 322 -5.05 4.37 -26.66
C THR A 322 -6.51 3.95 -26.86
N ASN A 323 -7.36 4.09 -25.84
CA ASN A 323 -8.77 3.72 -25.89
C ASN A 323 -9.73 4.92 -25.99
N LEU A 324 -9.19 6.13 -26.19
CA LEU A 324 -9.95 7.37 -26.13
C LEU A 324 -10.95 7.48 -27.28
N THR A 325 -12.15 7.95 -26.97
CA THR A 325 -13.22 8.20 -27.96
C THR A 325 -13.74 9.63 -27.87
N VAL A 326 -14.47 10.06 -28.89
CA VAL A 326 -15.13 11.37 -28.93
C VAL A 326 -16.08 11.62 -27.75
N ASN A 327 -16.60 10.57 -27.12
CA ASN A 327 -17.48 10.67 -25.95
C ASN A 327 -16.71 11.04 -24.68
N ASP A 328 -15.41 10.75 -24.64
CA ASP A 328 -14.51 11.08 -23.53
C ASP A 328 -13.99 12.53 -23.63
N LEU A 329 -14.31 13.22 -24.73
CA LEU A 329 -13.88 14.58 -25.01
C LEU A 329 -14.94 15.61 -24.63
N THR A 330 -14.47 16.74 -24.10
CA THR A 330 -15.29 17.93 -23.89
C THR A 330 -15.28 18.81 -25.14
N LYS A 331 -16.45 19.29 -25.56
CA LYS A 331 -16.56 20.19 -26.70
C LYS A 331 -16.40 21.63 -26.24
N ASN A 332 -15.42 22.34 -26.79
CA ASN A 332 -15.20 23.74 -26.42
C ASN A 332 -16.15 24.69 -27.16
N SER A 333 -16.21 25.94 -26.69
CA SER A 333 -17.15 26.97 -27.17
C SER A 333 -16.98 27.38 -28.63
N ILE A 334 -15.87 27.00 -29.28
CA ILE A 334 -15.59 27.25 -30.70
C ILE A 334 -15.71 25.99 -31.55
N GLY A 335 -16.24 24.89 -30.98
CA GLY A 335 -16.54 23.65 -31.71
C GLY A 335 -15.38 22.66 -31.82
N GLY A 336 -14.25 22.90 -31.15
CA GLY A 336 -13.15 21.95 -30.98
C GLY A 336 -13.38 20.97 -29.83
N TYR A 337 -12.46 20.01 -29.67
CA TYR A 337 -12.48 19.00 -28.61
C TYR A 337 -11.30 19.19 -27.66
N GLU A 338 -11.51 18.93 -26.38
CA GLU A 338 -10.50 19.03 -25.31
C GLU A 338 -10.59 17.83 -24.36
N TYR A 339 -9.44 17.37 -23.89
CA TYR A 339 -9.30 16.34 -22.86
C TYR A 339 -8.40 16.87 -21.74
N ASN A 340 -8.90 16.98 -20.50
CA ASN A 340 -8.17 17.55 -19.36
C ASN A 340 -7.47 18.90 -19.67
N GLY A 341 -8.12 19.78 -20.44
CA GLY A 341 -7.55 21.06 -20.89
C GLY A 341 -6.55 20.97 -22.04
N LEU A 342 -6.22 19.76 -22.51
CA LEU A 342 -5.47 19.54 -23.75
C LEU A 342 -6.39 19.65 -24.97
N SER A 343 -6.22 20.71 -25.77
CA SER A 343 -6.95 20.87 -27.02
C SER A 343 -6.47 19.87 -28.08
N ILE A 344 -7.38 19.01 -28.54
CA ILE A 344 -7.13 18.02 -29.60
C ILE A 344 -6.83 18.75 -30.91
N VAL A 345 -5.69 18.43 -31.54
CA VAL A 345 -5.20 19.11 -32.73
C VAL A 345 -6.04 18.82 -33.98
N GLU A 346 -5.88 19.62 -35.03
CA GLU A 346 -6.73 19.58 -36.22
C GLU A 346 -6.75 18.20 -36.91
N THR A 347 -5.59 17.59 -37.10
CA THR A 347 -5.46 16.27 -37.75
C THR A 347 -6.24 15.19 -37.01
N ASP A 348 -6.21 15.20 -35.67
CA ASP A 348 -6.95 14.23 -34.85
C ASP A 348 -8.46 14.52 -34.84
N ARG A 349 -8.86 15.80 -34.93
CA ARG A 349 -10.28 16.17 -35.11
C ARG A 349 -10.82 15.74 -36.47
N GLU A 350 -10.01 15.83 -37.52
CA GLU A 350 -10.36 15.32 -38.85
C GLU A 350 -10.58 13.82 -38.83
N TRP A 351 -9.75 13.06 -38.09
CA TRP A 351 -9.95 11.62 -37.87
C TRP A 351 -11.26 11.33 -37.13
N ILE A 352 -11.54 12.05 -36.04
CA ILE A 352 -12.80 11.92 -35.28
C ILE A 352 -14.02 12.20 -36.17
N ALA A 353 -13.93 13.17 -37.06
CA ALA A 353 -15.00 13.55 -37.99
C ALA A 353 -15.05 12.68 -39.27
N ASN A 354 -14.10 11.77 -39.47
CA ASN A 354 -14.00 10.98 -40.67
C ASN A 354 -15.17 9.99 -40.79
N SER A 355 -15.79 9.92 -41.97
CA SER A 355 -16.89 8.98 -42.24
C SER A 355 -16.52 7.49 -42.08
N LEU A 356 -15.22 7.17 -42.09
CA LEU A 356 -14.71 5.81 -41.86
C LEU A 356 -14.50 5.48 -40.38
N ASN A 357 -14.57 6.47 -39.48
CA ASN A 357 -14.42 6.30 -38.04
C ASN A 357 -15.81 6.28 -37.36
N ASP A 358 -16.58 5.25 -37.65
CA ASP A 358 -17.94 5.08 -37.13
C ASP A 358 -18.03 4.93 -35.60
N LYS A 359 -16.92 4.56 -34.97
CA LYS A 359 -16.77 4.44 -33.51
C LYS A 359 -16.32 5.74 -32.83
N GLY A 360 -15.96 6.78 -33.59
CA GLY A 360 -15.47 8.05 -33.04
C GLY A 360 -14.19 7.89 -32.21
N THR A 361 -13.31 6.96 -32.60
CA THR A 361 -12.00 6.75 -31.95
C THR A 361 -11.10 7.98 -32.10
N VAL A 362 -10.22 8.18 -31.13
CA VAL A 362 -9.13 9.15 -31.21
C VAL A 362 -7.82 8.39 -31.44
N GLU A 363 -6.93 8.96 -32.25
CA GLU A 363 -5.59 8.40 -32.50
C GLU A 363 -4.77 8.38 -31.19
N ALA A 364 -4.02 7.30 -30.94
CA ALA A 364 -3.36 7.04 -29.66
C ALA A 364 -2.33 8.13 -29.25
N GLY A 365 -1.71 8.78 -30.21
CA GLY A 365 -0.74 9.87 -30.05
C GLY A 365 -1.37 11.26 -30.03
N ALA A 366 -2.70 11.39 -30.05
CA ALA A 366 -3.38 12.69 -30.09
C ALA A 366 -3.07 13.55 -28.85
N LEU A 367 -2.94 12.93 -27.67
CA LEU A 367 -2.60 13.65 -26.44
C LEU A 367 -1.14 14.11 -26.44
N TYR A 368 -0.21 13.32 -26.97
CA TYR A 368 1.18 13.76 -27.21
C TYR A 368 1.23 14.98 -28.15
N ARG A 369 0.54 14.93 -29.29
CA ARG A 369 0.48 16.05 -30.25
C ARG A 369 -0.14 17.30 -29.63
N SER A 370 -1.15 17.13 -28.78
CA SER A 370 -1.79 18.22 -28.04
C SER A 370 -0.83 18.87 -27.04
N MET A 371 -0.04 18.08 -26.30
CA MET A 371 1.02 18.60 -25.42
C MET A 371 2.08 19.37 -26.21
N ALA A 372 2.60 18.78 -27.30
CA ALA A 372 3.61 19.41 -28.15
C ALA A 372 3.13 20.75 -28.74
N THR A 373 1.88 20.81 -29.23
CA THR A 373 1.28 22.05 -29.77
C THR A 373 1.15 23.15 -28.72
N GLN A 374 0.81 22.79 -27.48
CA GLN A 374 0.74 23.78 -26.39
C GLN A 374 2.12 24.28 -25.96
N LEU A 375 3.14 23.41 -25.98
CA LEU A 375 4.53 23.80 -25.73
C LEU A 375 5.09 24.69 -26.85
N GLU A 376 4.73 24.46 -28.11
CA GLU A 376 5.03 25.43 -29.18
C GLU A 376 4.35 26.77 -28.89
N GLY A 377 3.08 26.75 -28.46
CA GLY A 377 2.33 27.93 -28.05
C GLY A 377 3.03 28.75 -26.95
N TYR A 378 3.75 28.11 -26.03
CA TYR A 378 4.57 28.80 -25.01
C TYR A 378 5.68 29.68 -25.62
N THR A 379 6.19 29.28 -26.79
CA THR A 379 7.24 30.00 -27.53
C THR A 379 6.68 31.18 -28.32
N PHE A 380 5.47 31.06 -28.87
CA PHE A 380 4.89 32.04 -29.80
C PHE A 380 3.86 32.99 -29.18
N ALA A 381 3.18 32.60 -28.09
CA ALA A 381 2.15 33.41 -27.44
C ALA A 381 2.73 34.31 -26.33
N SER A 382 2.02 35.39 -25.99
CA SER A 382 2.28 36.11 -24.74
C SER A 382 2.01 35.19 -23.55
N TYR A 383 2.96 35.08 -22.62
CA TYR A 383 2.86 34.16 -21.48
C TYR A 383 1.56 34.33 -20.69
N ASN A 384 1.10 35.56 -20.51
CA ASN A 384 -0.14 35.87 -19.79
C ASN A 384 -1.41 35.43 -20.54
N SER A 385 -1.33 35.30 -21.86
CA SER A 385 -2.44 34.81 -22.71
C SER A 385 -2.38 33.31 -22.99
N TRP A 386 -1.25 32.66 -22.67
CA TRP A 386 -1.08 31.22 -22.83
C TRP A 386 -1.72 30.50 -21.64
N LYS A 387 -2.74 29.67 -21.93
CA LYS A 387 -3.53 28.95 -20.91
C LYS A 387 -2.68 28.06 -20.00
N GLY A 388 -1.60 27.47 -20.53
CA GLY A 388 -0.70 26.60 -19.76
C GLY A 388 -1.33 25.33 -19.23
N SER A 389 -2.41 24.85 -19.84
CA SER A 389 -3.09 23.61 -19.41
C SER A 389 -2.22 22.36 -19.52
N VAL A 390 -1.16 22.41 -20.34
CA VAL A 390 -0.12 21.37 -20.40
C VAL A 390 0.76 21.30 -19.16
N VAL A 391 0.91 22.38 -18.38
CA VAL A 391 1.81 22.42 -17.20
C VAL A 391 1.39 21.42 -16.12
N PRO A 392 0.13 21.40 -15.64
CA PRO A 392 -0.27 20.43 -14.62
C PRO A 392 -0.19 18.98 -15.12
N VAL A 393 -0.52 18.75 -16.39
CA VAL A 393 -0.45 17.40 -17.00
C VAL A 393 1.00 16.92 -17.07
N LEU A 394 1.92 17.75 -17.56
CA LEU A 394 3.28 17.32 -17.89
C LEU A 394 4.25 17.41 -16.70
N PHE A 395 4.02 18.35 -15.78
CA PHE A 395 4.95 18.64 -14.68
C PHE A 395 4.33 18.47 -13.28
N GLY A 396 3.01 18.27 -13.18
CA GLY A 396 2.34 17.98 -11.90
C GLY A 396 2.09 19.21 -11.02
N PHE A 397 2.25 20.42 -11.55
CA PHE A 397 1.98 21.67 -10.82
C PHE A 397 1.26 22.71 -11.71
N ASP A 398 0.62 23.68 -11.08
CA ASP A 398 -0.11 24.74 -11.79
C ASP A 398 0.84 25.70 -12.54
N LYS A 399 0.39 26.23 -13.68
CA LYS A 399 1.14 27.24 -14.45
C LYS A 399 1.58 28.40 -13.54
N PRO A 400 2.89 28.63 -13.33
CA PRO A 400 3.37 29.69 -12.44
C PRO A 400 3.07 31.08 -13.01
N GLU A 401 2.99 32.08 -12.13
CA GLU A 401 2.74 33.47 -12.54
C GLU A 401 3.88 34.04 -13.40
N MET A 402 5.11 33.61 -13.12
CA MET A 402 6.31 34.12 -13.78
C MET A 402 6.84 33.12 -14.81
N LYS A 403 7.09 33.60 -16.04
CA LYS A 403 7.64 32.77 -17.13
C LYS A 403 8.98 32.12 -16.75
N ASP A 404 9.81 32.85 -16.02
CA ASP A 404 11.16 32.40 -15.64
C ASP A 404 11.15 31.19 -14.71
N GLU A 405 10.08 31.01 -13.92
CA GLU A 405 9.91 29.83 -13.05
C GLU A 405 9.62 28.56 -13.87
N LEU A 406 9.03 28.71 -15.07
CA LEU A 406 8.71 27.58 -15.94
C LEU A 406 9.83 27.25 -16.94
N ASN A 407 10.72 28.21 -17.26
CA ASN A 407 11.81 28.01 -18.24
C ASN A 407 12.61 26.71 -18.02
N PRO A 408 13.04 26.34 -16.79
CA PRO A 408 13.86 25.14 -16.58
C PRO A 408 13.13 23.85 -17.00
N TYR A 409 11.83 23.76 -16.72
CA TYR A 409 11.01 22.60 -17.07
C TYR A 409 10.77 22.50 -18.57
N ILE A 410 10.54 23.64 -19.23
CA ILE A 410 10.38 23.71 -20.69
C ILE A 410 11.68 23.33 -21.39
N ASP A 411 12.81 23.85 -20.89
CA ASP A 411 14.14 23.55 -21.45
C ASP A 411 14.47 22.06 -21.40
N ASN A 412 13.94 21.34 -20.40
CA ASN A 412 14.12 19.90 -20.29
C ASN A 412 13.28 19.10 -21.32
N VAL A 413 12.04 19.52 -21.63
CA VAL A 413 11.12 18.74 -22.48
C VAL A 413 11.11 19.14 -23.96
N LYS A 414 11.54 20.35 -24.29
CA LYS A 414 11.43 20.95 -25.64
C LYS A 414 12.16 20.17 -26.74
N ASP A 415 13.10 19.31 -26.38
CA ASP A 415 13.90 18.55 -27.35
C ASP A 415 13.25 17.22 -27.74
N TYR A 416 12.25 16.74 -26.98
CA TYR A 416 11.61 15.43 -27.23
C TYR A 416 10.08 15.42 -27.21
N ILE A 417 9.42 16.48 -26.73
CA ILE A 417 7.98 16.68 -26.90
C ILE A 417 7.76 17.74 -27.98
N VAL A 418 7.76 17.28 -29.23
CA VAL A 418 7.81 18.14 -30.43
C VAL A 418 6.86 17.63 -31.50
N LEU A 419 6.48 18.48 -32.45
CA LEU A 419 5.69 18.06 -33.61
C LEU A 419 6.55 17.55 -34.77
N ASP A 420 7.79 18.05 -34.90
CA ASP A 420 8.73 17.63 -35.95
C ASP A 420 9.50 16.37 -35.51
N LYS A 421 9.33 15.28 -36.27
CA LYS A 421 10.01 13.98 -36.05
C LYS A 421 9.87 13.46 -34.60
N PRO A 422 8.65 13.42 -34.03
CA PRO A 422 8.41 13.14 -32.62
C PRO A 422 8.98 11.79 -32.18
N PHE A 423 8.77 10.76 -32.99
CA PHE A 423 9.20 9.40 -32.68
C PHE A 423 10.72 9.30 -32.50
N LYS A 424 11.49 9.86 -33.44
CA LYS A 424 12.96 9.86 -33.35
C LYS A 424 13.44 10.56 -32.08
N LYS A 425 12.88 11.73 -31.78
CA LYS A 425 13.28 12.54 -30.63
C LYS A 425 12.93 11.88 -29.30
N VAL A 426 11.79 11.20 -29.22
CA VAL A 426 11.43 10.38 -28.07
C VAL A 426 12.38 9.20 -27.91
N MET A 427 12.70 8.48 -28.99
CA MET A 427 13.66 7.36 -28.93
C MET A 427 15.07 7.81 -28.53
N ASP A 428 15.54 8.95 -29.04
CA ASP A 428 16.81 9.58 -28.61
C ASP A 428 16.80 9.86 -27.10
N LYS A 429 15.70 10.41 -26.56
CA LYS A 429 15.57 10.68 -25.12
C LYS A 429 15.49 9.40 -24.30
N LEU A 430 14.70 8.41 -24.72
CA LEU A 430 14.61 7.12 -24.03
C LEU A 430 15.98 6.45 -23.98
N ALA A 431 16.72 6.40 -25.09
CA ALA A 431 18.06 5.81 -25.13
C ALA A 431 19.08 6.46 -24.17
N SER A 432 18.80 7.66 -23.64
CA SER A 432 19.64 8.34 -22.65
C SER A 432 19.35 7.95 -21.19
N LEU A 433 18.25 7.26 -20.92
CA LEU A 433 17.79 6.92 -19.57
C LEU A 433 18.54 5.71 -19.01
N SER A 434 18.77 5.70 -17.70
CA SER A 434 19.52 4.61 -17.04
C SER A 434 18.71 3.34 -16.83
N CYS A 435 17.37 3.44 -16.82
CA CYS A 435 16.44 2.31 -16.68
C CYS A 435 16.05 1.66 -18.02
N ILE A 436 16.83 1.85 -19.08
CA ILE A 436 16.62 1.23 -20.39
C ILE A 436 17.56 0.06 -20.61
N GLU A 437 16.97 -1.08 -20.95
CA GLU A 437 17.66 -2.27 -21.41
C GLU A 437 17.30 -2.61 -22.86
N GLY A 438 18.22 -3.24 -23.58
CA GLY A 438 17.97 -3.73 -24.95
C GLY A 438 18.53 -2.83 -26.05
N THR A 439 17.88 -2.86 -27.21
CA THR A 439 18.35 -2.24 -28.46
C THR A 439 17.41 -1.13 -28.89
N LEU A 440 17.91 0.11 -28.98
CA LEU A 440 17.28 1.23 -29.67
C LEU A 440 18.19 1.65 -30.82
N ASN A 441 18.07 1.01 -31.98
CA ASN A 441 18.91 1.30 -33.13
C ASN A 441 18.19 2.21 -34.12
N ILE A 442 18.40 3.52 -33.94
CA ILE A 442 17.75 4.59 -34.70
C ILE A 442 18.16 4.56 -36.18
N ASP A 443 19.38 4.10 -36.50
CA ASP A 443 19.88 4.05 -37.89
C ASP A 443 19.23 2.90 -38.70
N THR A 444 18.87 1.80 -38.03
CA THR A 444 18.28 0.61 -38.67
C THR A 444 16.76 0.54 -38.50
N GLY A 445 16.19 1.31 -37.58
CA GLY A 445 14.78 1.25 -37.21
C GLY A 445 14.41 -0.02 -36.42
N GLU A 446 15.39 -0.70 -35.82
CA GLU A 446 15.20 -1.87 -34.97
C GLU A 446 15.13 -1.44 -33.50
N TYR A 447 13.97 -1.67 -32.89
CA TYR A 447 13.69 -1.35 -31.50
C TYR A 447 13.23 -2.62 -30.78
N ASP A 448 14.01 -3.07 -29.80
CA ASP A 448 13.69 -4.19 -28.91
C ASP A 448 14.24 -3.83 -27.54
N PHE A 449 13.45 -3.08 -26.76
CA PHE A 449 13.90 -2.49 -25.51
C PHE A 449 12.88 -2.67 -24.39
N ARG A 450 13.39 -2.58 -23.17
CA ARG A 450 12.60 -2.60 -21.94
C ARG A 450 12.94 -1.37 -21.09
N ILE A 451 11.91 -0.64 -20.67
CA ILE A 451 11.98 0.28 -19.54
C ILE A 451 11.79 -0.58 -18.30
N THR A 452 12.82 -0.73 -17.46
CA THR A 452 12.77 -1.60 -16.28
C THR A 452 11.98 -0.98 -15.14
N ASP A 453 11.93 0.35 -15.07
CA ASP A 453 11.22 1.13 -14.07
C ASP A 453 10.64 2.41 -14.72
N LEU A 454 9.31 2.43 -14.88
CA LEU A 454 8.55 3.53 -15.49
C LEU A 454 8.51 4.78 -14.59
N THR A 455 8.56 4.62 -13.28
CA THR A 455 8.61 5.72 -12.31
C THR A 455 9.97 6.40 -12.34
N GLN A 456 11.04 5.63 -12.42
CA GLN A 456 12.39 6.16 -12.63
C GLN A 456 12.49 6.85 -13.99
N ALA A 457 11.91 6.27 -15.04
CA ALA A 457 11.92 6.88 -16.38
C ALA A 457 11.26 8.26 -16.37
N SER A 458 10.08 8.41 -15.76
CA SER A 458 9.41 9.72 -15.65
C SER A 458 10.21 10.74 -14.84
N LYS A 459 10.84 10.32 -13.74
CA LYS A 459 11.76 11.15 -12.93
C LYS A 459 12.98 11.62 -13.72
N GLU A 460 13.67 10.74 -14.45
CA GLU A 460 14.82 11.09 -15.30
C GLU A 460 14.44 11.96 -16.51
N MET A 461 13.20 11.79 -17.00
CA MET A 461 12.61 12.66 -18.00
C MET A 461 12.09 13.99 -17.42
N GLN A 462 12.03 14.13 -16.08
CA GLN A 462 11.46 15.26 -15.33
C GLN A 462 10.05 15.64 -15.79
N ILE A 463 9.22 14.62 -15.96
CA ILE A 463 7.79 14.74 -16.31
C ILE A 463 6.98 13.87 -15.37
N THR A 464 5.66 14.08 -15.36
CA THR A 464 4.73 13.16 -14.67
C THR A 464 4.69 11.81 -15.36
N GLU A 465 4.27 10.79 -14.61
CA GLU A 465 3.96 9.47 -15.18
C GLU A 465 2.80 9.54 -16.19
N GLU A 466 1.85 10.46 -16.01
CA GLU A 466 0.79 10.72 -17.00
C GLU A 466 1.38 11.18 -18.35
N GLY A 467 2.33 12.13 -18.31
CA GLY A 467 3.04 12.61 -19.49
C GLY A 467 3.83 11.50 -20.19
N LEU A 468 4.49 10.62 -19.43
CA LEU A 468 5.19 9.46 -19.98
C LEU A 468 4.21 8.47 -20.65
N GLY A 469 3.04 8.23 -20.06
CA GLY A 469 2.02 7.35 -20.65
C GLY A 469 1.55 7.82 -22.02
N TYR A 470 1.33 9.13 -22.19
CA TYR A 470 0.98 9.73 -23.48
C TYR A 470 2.11 9.64 -24.52
N ILE A 471 3.37 9.71 -24.09
CA ILE A 471 4.53 9.48 -24.96
C ILE A 471 4.57 8.03 -25.46
N LEU A 472 4.36 7.05 -24.57
CA LEU A 472 4.33 5.63 -24.94
C LEU A 472 3.14 5.30 -25.84
N ALA A 473 1.99 5.96 -25.65
CA ALA A 473 0.82 5.80 -26.52
C ALA A 473 1.10 6.28 -27.95
N MET A 474 1.87 7.37 -28.11
CA MET A 474 2.33 7.83 -29.43
C MET A 474 3.27 6.82 -30.09
N ILE A 475 4.15 6.16 -29.34
CA ILE A 475 5.01 5.09 -29.88
C ILE A 475 4.18 3.94 -30.46
N ASN A 476 3.05 3.59 -29.83
CA ASN A 476 2.18 2.51 -30.29
C ASN A 476 1.59 2.76 -31.69
N GLU A 477 1.38 4.02 -32.10
CA GLU A 477 0.91 4.37 -33.46
C GLU A 477 1.84 3.86 -34.57
N TYR A 478 3.12 3.63 -34.26
CA TYR A 478 4.13 3.19 -35.23
C TYR A 478 4.14 1.66 -35.43
N GLY A 479 3.20 0.94 -34.81
CA GLY A 479 3.04 -0.52 -34.95
C GLY A 479 3.93 -1.31 -33.99
N ALA A 480 4.18 -0.78 -32.80
CA ALA A 480 4.91 -1.48 -31.76
C ALA A 480 4.09 -2.65 -31.19
N THR A 481 4.76 -3.76 -30.90
CA THR A 481 4.23 -4.77 -29.97
C THR A 481 4.65 -4.34 -28.59
N VAL A 482 3.67 -4.02 -27.74
CA VAL A 482 3.92 -3.54 -26.38
C VAL A 482 3.45 -4.55 -25.34
N GLU A 483 4.19 -4.62 -24.25
CA GLU A 483 3.82 -5.40 -23.07
C GLU A 483 4.13 -4.56 -21.83
N PHE A 484 3.15 -4.44 -20.94
CA PHE A 484 3.36 -3.88 -19.62
C PHE A 484 3.33 -5.01 -18.60
N VAL A 485 4.35 -5.07 -17.75
CA VAL A 485 4.43 -5.99 -16.61
C VAL A 485 4.85 -5.16 -15.42
N ASP A 486 3.97 -5.04 -14.43
CA ASP A 486 4.16 -4.22 -13.24
C ASP A 486 4.59 -2.78 -13.62
N ASN A 487 5.72 -2.31 -13.09
CA ASN A 487 6.29 -0.99 -13.39
C ASN A 487 7.25 -1.00 -14.59
N SER A 488 7.12 -1.96 -15.51
CA SER A 488 8.00 -2.09 -16.67
C SER A 488 7.22 -2.06 -18.00
N TYR A 489 7.89 -1.58 -19.05
CA TYR A 489 7.35 -1.49 -20.39
C TYR A 489 8.33 -2.13 -21.38
N SER A 490 7.88 -3.13 -22.12
CA SER A 490 8.64 -3.74 -23.21
C SER A 490 8.05 -3.31 -24.55
N CYS A 491 8.93 -2.95 -25.48
CA CYS A 491 8.57 -2.55 -26.83
C CYS A 491 9.42 -3.28 -27.85
N LYS A 492 8.73 -3.91 -28.80
CA LYS A 492 9.35 -4.52 -29.97
C LYS A 492 8.74 -3.97 -31.24
N MET A 493 9.59 -3.41 -32.10
CA MET A 493 9.18 -2.84 -33.37
C MET A 493 10.32 -2.88 -34.39
N VAL A 494 9.95 -3.13 -35.65
CA VAL A 494 10.83 -2.93 -36.80
C VAL A 494 10.18 -1.89 -37.69
N ASN A 495 10.69 -0.66 -37.66
CA ASN A 495 10.17 0.45 -38.46
C ASN A 495 11.28 1.09 -39.30
N PRO A 496 11.50 0.62 -40.55
CA PRO A 496 12.53 1.16 -41.42
C PRO A 496 12.18 2.54 -42.01
N LYS A 497 11.03 3.13 -41.64
CA LYS A 497 10.50 4.39 -42.18
C LYS A 497 10.33 5.49 -41.12
N ALA A 498 10.87 5.31 -39.92
CA ALA A 498 10.85 6.34 -38.89
C ALA A 498 11.86 7.47 -39.25
N GLU A 499 11.48 8.35 -40.17
CA GLU A 499 12.27 9.53 -40.57
C GLU A 499 11.99 10.78 -39.73
#